data_AF-A0A1H1BV83-F1
#
_entry.id   AF-A0A1H1BV83-F1
#
_cell.length_a   1.000
_cell.length_b   1.000
_cell.length_c   1.000
_cell.angle_alpha   90.00
_cell.angle_beta   90.00
_cell.angle_gamma   90.00
#
_symmetry.space_group_name_H-M   'P 1'
#
loop_
_entity.id
_entity.type
_entity.pdbx_description
1 polymer ?
#
loop_
_entity_poly.entity_id
_entity_poly.type
_entity_poly.pdbx_seq_one_letter_code
_entity_poly.pdbx_strand_id
1 'polypeptide(L)'
;MSRSGVSPGPIAEQLFENGFRSAAIGGLSLIGYLHWVGALSLLEPVTVVLVALLFPIYLVFVSMLLAAWLGYDRDETNLQRVDGEAVDDPWEQWPW
;
A
#
# COMPACT_ATOMS: atom_id res chain seq x y z
N MET A 1 27.56 -14.26 -1.31
CA MET A 1 27.36 -13.19 -0.30
C MET A 1 25.86 -12.97 -0.15
N SER A 2 25.28 -13.43 0.95
CA SER A 2 23.85 -13.32 1.25
C SER A 2 23.52 -11.89 1.66
N ARG A 3 22.91 -11.12 0.75
CA ARG A 3 22.15 -9.92 1.15
C ARG A 3 20.70 -10.33 1.24
N SER A 4 20.28 -10.64 2.46
CA SER A 4 18.88 -10.59 2.87
C SER A 4 18.26 -9.30 2.33
N GLY A 5 17.21 -9.43 1.52
CA GLY A 5 16.40 -8.29 1.09
C GLY A 5 16.19 -7.40 2.30
N VAL A 6 16.63 -6.14 2.19
CA VAL A 6 16.56 -5.19 3.29
C VAL A 6 15.08 -4.90 3.48
N SER A 7 14.43 -5.72 4.31
CA SER A 7 13.15 -5.36 4.89
C SER A 7 13.37 -3.99 5.51
N PRO A 8 12.52 -2.99 5.20
CA PRO A 8 12.56 -1.72 5.88
C PRO A 8 12.67 -1.97 7.39
N GLY A 9 13.55 -1.21 8.05
CA GLY A 9 13.83 -1.43 9.46
C GLY A 9 12.53 -1.37 10.28
N PRO A 10 12.43 -2.07 11.43
CA PRO A 10 11.18 -2.18 12.21
C PRO A 10 10.57 -0.83 12.63
N ILE A 11 11.36 0.24 12.63
CA ILE A 11 10.89 1.62 12.87
C ILE A 11 10.06 2.15 11.68
N ALA A 12 10.48 1.85 10.44
CA ALA A 12 9.77 2.28 9.24
C ALA A 12 8.39 1.60 9.13
N GLU A 13 8.30 0.31 9.46
CA GLU A 13 7.03 -0.43 9.51
C GLU A 13 6.07 0.20 10.53
N GLN A 14 6.54 0.47 11.76
CA GLN A 14 5.71 1.09 12.79
C GLN A 14 5.25 2.51 12.42
N LEU A 15 6.11 3.30 11.78
CA LEU A 15 5.75 4.64 11.30
C LEU A 15 4.75 4.57 10.13
N PHE A 16 4.90 3.60 9.24
CA PHE A 16 3.96 3.36 8.15
C PHE A 16 2.57 3.03 8.69
N GLU A 17 2.47 2.06 9.59
CA GLU A 17 1.18 1.62 10.14
C GLU A 17 0.49 2.75 10.91
N ASN A 18 1.23 3.45 11.78
CA ASN A 18 0.69 4.58 12.53
C ASN A 18 0.29 5.75 11.63
N GLY A 19 1.14 6.10 10.67
CA GLY A 19 0.89 7.15 9.70
C GLY A 19 -0.34 6.85 8.86
N PHE A 20 -0.42 5.64 8.31
CA PHE A 20 -1.55 5.18 7.50
C PHE A 20 -2.85 5.17 8.29
N ARG A 21 -2.82 4.67 9.54
CA ARG A 21 -3.98 4.68 10.44
C ARG A 21 -4.44 6.11 10.74
N SER A 22 -3.52 7.03 11.03
CA SER A 22 -3.85 8.43 11.28
C SER A 22 -4.46 9.11 10.05
N ALA A 23 -3.95 8.82 8.85
CA ALA A 23 -4.46 9.36 7.59
C ALA A 23 -5.85 8.80 7.22
N ALA A 24 -6.11 7.53 7.54
CA ALA A 24 -7.44 6.92 7.38
C ALA A 24 -8.48 7.58 8.31
N ILE A 25 -8.12 7.77 9.59
CA ILE A 25 -8.95 8.50 10.56
C ILE A 25 -9.18 9.93 10.07
N GLY A 26 -8.11 10.63 9.64
CA GLY A 26 -8.19 11.99 9.12
C GLY A 26 -9.11 12.11 7.90
N GLY A 27 -9.04 11.17 6.96
CA GLY A 27 -9.94 11.13 5.80
C GLY A 27 -11.40 10.96 6.20
N LEU A 28 -11.70 10.05 7.14
CA LEU A 28 -13.05 9.86 7.67
C LEU A 28 -13.56 11.11 8.41
N SER A 29 -12.70 11.72 9.24
CA SER A 29 -13.03 12.96 9.94
C SER A 29 -13.32 14.11 8.96
N LEU A 30 -12.55 14.22 7.87
CA LEU A 30 -12.79 15.22 6.84
C LEU A 30 -14.13 15.00 6.13
N ILE A 31 -14.46 13.76 5.76
CA ILE A 31 -15.76 13.43 5.16
C ILE A 31 -16.91 13.79 6.11
N GLY A 32 -16.80 13.41 7.38
CA GLY A 32 -17.79 13.74 8.41
C GLY A 32 -17.95 15.25 8.61
N TYR A 33 -16.83 16.00 8.62
CA TYR A 33 -16.83 17.45 8.74
C TYR A 33 -17.50 18.11 7.52
N LEU A 34 -17.17 17.67 6.30
CA LEU A 34 -17.78 18.17 5.07
C LEU A 34 -19.29 17.93 5.03
N HIS A 35 -19.73 16.77 5.53
CA HIS A 35 -21.15 16.51 5.71
C HIS A 35 -21.79 17.43 6.75
N TRP A 36 -21.12 17.64 7.89
CA TRP A 36 -21.62 18.51 8.96
C TRP A 36 -21.85 19.95 8.50
N VAL A 37 -20.93 20.51 7.72
CA VAL A 37 -21.06 21.89 7.19
C VAL A 37 -21.98 21.97 5.96
N GLY A 38 -22.58 20.86 5.54
CA GLY A 38 -23.51 20.78 4.41
C GLY A 38 -22.85 20.83 3.02
N ALA A 39 -21.53 20.71 2.94
CA ALA A 39 -20.79 20.68 1.67
C ALA A 39 -20.91 19.33 0.95
N LEU A 40 -21.16 18.24 1.69
CA LEU A 40 -21.44 16.91 1.16
C LEU A 40 -22.79 16.41 1.70
N SER A 41 -23.65 15.91 0.81
CA SER A 41 -24.88 15.22 1.22
C SER A 41 -24.68 13.71 1.16
N LEU A 42 -24.56 13.06 2.32
CA LEU A 42 -24.38 11.60 2.41
C LEU A 42 -25.69 10.82 2.21
N LEU A 43 -26.80 11.53 1.99
CA LEU A 43 -28.09 10.93 1.63
C LEU A 43 -28.25 10.82 0.11
N GLU A 44 -27.42 11.52 -0.67
CA GLU A 44 -27.46 11.48 -2.11
C GLU A 44 -26.68 10.27 -2.64
N PRO A 45 -27.29 9.39 -3.45
CA PRO A 45 -26.64 8.16 -3.92
C PRO A 45 -25.34 8.40 -4.69
N VAL A 46 -25.31 9.44 -5.53
CA VAL A 46 -24.13 9.79 -6.33
C VAL A 46 -22.95 10.16 -5.43
N THR A 47 -23.22 10.99 -4.42
CA THR A 47 -22.20 11.44 -3.46
C THR A 47 -21.65 10.27 -2.65
N VAL A 48 -22.50 9.34 -2.21
CA VAL A 48 -22.07 8.14 -1.48
C VAL A 48 -21.17 7.26 -2.36
N VAL A 49 -21.58 6.99 -3.61
CA VAL A 49 -20.77 6.20 -4.55
C VAL A 49 -19.42 6.87 -4.82
N LEU A 50 -19.42 8.19 -5.02
CA LEU A 50 -18.21 8.95 -5.29
C LEU A 50 -17.24 8.94 -4.10
N VAL A 51 -17.73 9.12 -2.88
CA VAL A 51 -16.92 9.00 -1.65
C VAL A 51 -16.41 7.57 -1.48
N ALA A 52 -17.25 6.56 -1.71
CA ALA A 52 -16.86 5.15 -1.60
C ALA A 52 -15.78 4.76 -2.61
N LEU A 53 -15.74 5.40 -3.78
CA LEU A 53 -14.72 5.20 -4.80
C LEU A 53 -13.45 6.02 -4.52
N LEU A 54 -13.58 7.28 -4.13
CA LEU A 54 -12.45 8.17 -3.90
C LEU A 54 -11.68 7.84 -2.64
N PHE A 55 -12.35 7.37 -1.58
CA PHE A 55 -11.70 7.05 -0.32
C PHE A 55 -10.61 5.97 -0.45
N PRO A 56 -10.83 4.80 -1.08
CA PRO A 56 -9.76 3.82 -1.28
C PRO A 56 -8.66 4.35 -2.21
N ILE A 57 -8.99 5.15 -3.22
CA ILE A 57 -7.99 5.80 -4.09
C ILE A 57 -7.10 6.73 -3.27
N TYR A 58 -7.69 7.57 -2.42
CA TYR A 58 -6.97 8.43 -1.48
C TYR A 58 -6.03 7.62 -0.57
N LEU A 59 -6.48 6.49 -0.02
CA LEU A 59 -5.64 5.64 0.81
C LEU A 59 -4.43 5.06 0.04
N VAL A 60 -4.61 4.70 -1.24
CA VAL A 60 -3.49 4.25 -2.10
C VAL A 60 -2.48 5.37 -2.34
N PHE A 61 -2.93 6.61 -2.54
CA PHE A 61 -2.02 7.75 -2.67
C PHE A 61 -1.26 8.03 -1.37
N VAL A 62 -1.96 7.96 -0.23
CA VAL A 62 -1.34 8.10 1.09
C VAL A 62 -0.30 7.01 1.31
N SER A 63 -0.63 5.74 1.03
CA SER A 63 0.32 4.65 1.22
C SER A 63 1.56 4.82 0.34
N MET A 64 1.38 5.24 -0.91
CA MET A 64 2.50 5.50 -1.83
C MET A 64 3.37 6.66 -1.35
N LEU A 65 2.76 7.74 -0.85
CA LEU A 65 3.48 8.88 -0.29
C LEU A 65 4.26 8.48 0.97
N LEU A 66 3.65 7.72 1.88
CA LEU A 66 4.30 7.23 3.10
C LEU A 66 5.43 6.27 2.77
N ALA A 67 5.23 5.33 1.85
CA ALA A 67 6.26 4.41 1.39
C ALA A 67 7.46 5.17 0.79
N ALA A 68 7.20 6.15 -0.08
CA ALA A 68 8.25 6.98 -0.65
C ALA A 68 8.98 7.81 0.42
N TRP A 69 8.23 8.39 1.38
CA TRP A 69 8.81 9.21 2.46
C TRP A 69 9.64 8.38 3.45
N LEU A 70 9.20 7.15 3.76
CA LEU A 70 9.91 6.21 4.63
C LEU A 70 11.09 5.52 3.94
N GLY A 71 11.28 5.76 2.64
CA GLY A 71 12.34 5.13 1.87
C GLY A 71 12.11 3.63 1.70
N TYR A 72 10.86 3.17 1.59
CA TYR A 72 10.59 1.87 0.98
C TYR A 72 11.18 1.91 -0.42
N ASP A 73 12.28 1.18 -0.58
CA ASP A 73 13.09 1.24 -1.78
C ASP A 73 12.25 0.77 -2.97
N ARG A 74 11.91 1.70 -3.88
CA ARG A 74 11.26 1.37 -5.16
C ARG A 74 12.34 0.98 -6.16
N ASP A 75 13.29 0.16 -5.73
CA ASP A 75 14.51 -0.06 -6.48
C ASP A 75 14.16 -0.87 -7.74
N GLU A 76 14.07 -0.18 -8.87
CA GLU A 76 13.86 -0.75 -10.20
C GLU A 76 14.99 -1.72 -10.57
N THR A 77 16.13 -1.62 -9.87
CA THR A 77 17.28 -2.52 -9.93
C THR A 77 17.17 -3.77 -9.05
N ASN A 78 16.16 -3.87 -8.19
CA ASN A 78 15.87 -5.08 -7.39
C ASN A 78 14.99 -6.08 -8.17
N LEU A 79 15.17 -6.14 -9.49
CA LEU A 79 14.87 -7.33 -10.27
C LEU A 79 15.99 -8.33 -9.99
N GLN A 80 15.87 -9.08 -8.90
CA GLN A 80 16.75 -10.21 -8.66
C GLN A 80 16.63 -11.15 -9.87
N ARG A 81 17.70 -11.24 -10.68
CA ARG A 81 17.77 -12.20 -11.77
C ARG A 81 17.57 -13.58 -11.13
N VAL A 82 16.47 -14.23 -11.48
CA VAL A 82 16.28 -15.64 -11.16
C VAL A 82 17.20 -16.37 -12.13
N ASP A 83 18.43 -16.63 -11.69
CA ASP A 83 19.35 -17.50 -12.39
C ASP A 83 18.69 -18.90 -12.38
N GLY A 84 18.09 -19.29 -13.51
CA GLY A 84 17.28 -20.49 -13.65
C GLY A 84 18.05 -21.81 -13.61
N GLU A 85 19.11 -21.91 -12.79
CA GLU A 85 20.07 -23.01 -12.85
C GLU A 85 20.21 -23.80 -11.54
N ALA A 86 19.28 -23.65 -10.60
CA ALA A 86 19.22 -24.51 -9.41
C ALA A 86 17.79 -24.76 -8.90
N VAL A 87 16.78 -24.62 -9.77
CA VAL A 87 15.53 -25.32 -9.52
C VAL A 87 15.82 -26.74 -10.00
N ASP A 88 16.09 -27.66 -9.06
CA ASP A 88 15.90 -29.09 -9.32
C ASP A 88 14.56 -29.20 -10.02
N ASP A 89 14.55 -29.41 -11.34
CA ASP A 89 13.32 -29.49 -12.10
C ASP A 89 12.54 -30.67 -11.51
N PRO A 90 11.43 -30.45 -10.78
CA PRO A 90 10.69 -31.55 -10.16
C PRO A 90 10.15 -32.52 -11.21
N TRP A 91 10.13 -32.07 -12.47
CA TRP A 91 9.65 -32.80 -13.62
C TRP A 91 10.76 -33.60 -14.33
N GLU A 92 12.05 -33.35 -14.08
CA GLU A 92 13.15 -34.22 -14.55
C GLU A 92 13.19 -35.56 -13.81
N GLN A 93 12.66 -35.60 -12.59
CA GLN A 93 12.64 -36.78 -11.73
C GLN A 93 11.41 -37.68 -11.98
N TRP A 94 10.52 -37.28 -12.90
CA TRP A 94 9.27 -37.99 -13.14
C TRP A 94 9.50 -39.19 -14.07
N PRO A 95 9.17 -40.42 -13.65
CA PRO A 95 9.43 -41.61 -14.45
C PRO A 95 8.36 -41.70 -15.54
N TRP A 96 8.68 -41.23 -16.74
CA TRP A 96 8.09 -41.78 -17.95
C TRP A 96 8.83 -43.05 -18.36
#